data_AF-A0A8J1MRR4-F1
#
_entry.id   AF-A0A8J1MRR4-F1
#
_cell.length_a   1.000
_cell.length_b   1.000
_cell.length_c   1.000
_cell.angle_alpha   90.00
_cell.angle_beta   90.00
_cell.angle_gamma   90.00
#
_symmetry.space_group_name_H-M   'P 1'
#
loop_
_entity.id
_entity.type
_entity.pdbx_description
1 polymer ?
#
loop_
_entity_poly.entity_id
_entity_poly.type
_entity_poly.pdbx_seq_one_letter_code
_entity_poly.pdbx_strand_id
1 'polypeptide(L)'
;MAGTLRRLANSEKCRVLQDKLDDWYKDYHINSCDSNLNVCCELLELNSKIQGQLFQILSVTAREGGQYAGVETLKCRFLPWLGTCFSTSSSGSFSENSFGILNESMDRKLSPSHERELNGVESKLSSTRIELNSVRQELRAAKEKLELRSLDSMEDYERQIRLLKDEISILSAETGILKSRVARSRSPSPIRHSSRASSPFIRSESPTSAKLTNASRQAHLISRFNDIFASDRLDAQTMLRRYIEDLEMVQRIIFIATVESFHAAKMAFRQFRLRVRKSLSPSHMGPESLEDAIIDYIVRNLDLYDVQSSVNEVISAMNVNPKISFPPDVDFILISGFIREMCRVAFSMQTLDPPLDIAFTVDGELFTESKYRRTYDSEHTAPLVYYHVWPALMENDDVIVKGEAVTKRGALWSSVRSRSRSASPLRSRSASPGRNLTSRSRSPSPRRSGTPRF
;
A
#
# COMPACT_ATOMS: atom_id res chain seq x y z
N MET A 1 -21.69 -6.00 49.16
CA MET A 1 -21.23 -6.95 48.12
C MET A 1 -22.30 -7.95 47.68
N ALA A 2 -22.80 -8.86 48.54
CA ALA A 2 -23.73 -9.93 48.15
C ALA A 2 -25.09 -9.45 47.60
N GLY A 3 -25.58 -8.26 48.01
CA GLY A 3 -26.84 -7.70 47.53
C GLY A 3 -26.83 -7.26 46.06
N THR A 4 -25.73 -6.67 45.56
CA THR A 4 -25.62 -6.23 44.16
C THR A 4 -25.45 -7.42 43.22
N LEU A 5 -24.64 -8.40 43.63
CA LEU A 5 -24.49 -9.66 42.90
C LEU A 5 -25.81 -10.46 42.88
N ARG A 6 -26.52 -10.56 44.01
CA ARG A 6 -27.84 -11.20 44.09
C ARG A 6 -28.89 -10.51 43.20
N ARG A 7 -28.88 -9.17 43.13
CA ARG A 7 -29.77 -8.41 42.23
C ARG A 7 -29.46 -8.65 40.75
N LEU A 8 -28.19 -8.82 40.38
CA LEU A 8 -27.81 -9.14 39.00
C LEU A 8 -28.16 -10.60 38.65
N ALA A 9 -27.86 -11.54 39.55
CA ALA A 9 -28.15 -12.95 39.37
C ALA A 9 -29.67 -13.23 39.28
N ASN A 10 -30.48 -12.47 40.04
CA ASN A 10 -31.94 -12.53 39.96
C ASN A 10 -32.52 -11.54 38.92
N SER A 11 -31.67 -10.89 38.12
CA SER A 11 -32.13 -9.96 37.10
C SER A 11 -32.62 -10.73 35.89
N GLU A 12 -33.86 -10.48 35.52
CA GLU A 12 -34.49 -11.02 34.31
C GLU A 12 -33.71 -10.70 33.02
N LYS A 13 -32.84 -9.67 33.04
CA LYS A 13 -32.08 -9.19 31.89
C LYS A 13 -31.16 -10.26 31.28
N CYS A 14 -30.51 -11.09 32.10
CA CYS A 14 -29.65 -12.15 31.59
C CYS A 14 -30.46 -13.26 30.91
N ARG A 15 -31.66 -13.56 31.45
CA ARG A 15 -32.57 -14.54 30.87
C ARG A 15 -33.15 -14.04 29.54
N VAL A 16 -33.61 -12.79 29.51
CA VAL A 16 -34.10 -12.14 28.29
C VAL A 16 -33.04 -12.06 27.20
N LEU A 17 -31.76 -11.83 27.56
CA LEU A 17 -30.66 -11.86 26.57
C LEU A 17 -30.51 -13.25 25.96
N GLN A 18 -30.56 -14.29 26.79
CA GLN A 18 -30.46 -15.68 26.34
C GLN A 18 -31.65 -16.06 25.45
N ASP A 19 -32.88 -15.77 25.90
CA ASP A 19 -34.10 -16.10 25.15
C ASP A 19 -34.11 -15.42 23.77
N LYS A 20 -33.76 -14.13 23.69
CA LYS A 20 -33.65 -13.41 22.42
C LYS A 20 -32.56 -13.97 21.50
N LEU A 21 -31.46 -14.46 22.06
CA LEU A 21 -30.37 -15.06 21.29
C LEU A 21 -30.80 -16.40 20.69
N ASP A 22 -31.54 -17.19 21.47
CA ASP A 22 -32.09 -18.48 21.03
C ASP A 22 -33.19 -18.30 19.97
N ASP A 23 -34.05 -17.29 20.10
CA ASP A 23 -35.05 -16.96 19.08
C ASP A 23 -34.39 -16.40 17.81
N TRP A 24 -33.36 -15.56 17.94
CA TRP A 24 -32.60 -15.09 16.79
C TRP A 24 -31.93 -16.23 16.03
N TYR A 25 -31.37 -17.23 16.74
CA TYR A 25 -30.77 -18.40 16.12
C TYR A 25 -31.78 -19.24 15.31
N LYS A 26 -33.00 -19.43 15.83
CA LYS A 26 -34.08 -20.15 15.12
C LYS A 26 -34.51 -19.43 13.86
N ASP A 27 -34.65 -18.11 13.95
CA ASP A 27 -35.22 -17.29 12.87
C ASP A 27 -34.15 -16.70 11.93
N TYR A 28 -32.86 -16.95 12.19
CA TYR A 28 -31.74 -16.30 11.48
C TYR A 28 -31.82 -16.45 9.95
N HIS A 29 -32.12 -17.65 9.47
CA HIS A 29 -32.21 -17.96 8.05
C HIS A 29 -33.55 -17.53 7.41
N ILE A 30 -34.54 -17.19 8.23
CA ILE A 30 -35.87 -16.73 7.79
C ILE A 30 -35.90 -15.19 7.71
N ASN A 31 -35.13 -14.52 8.57
CA ASN A 31 -35.04 -13.07 8.65
C ASN A 31 -34.28 -12.45 7.47
N SER A 32 -34.66 -11.23 7.09
CA SER A 32 -33.88 -10.41 6.17
C SER A 32 -32.57 -9.95 6.83
N CYS A 33 -31.59 -9.52 6.02
CA CYS A 33 -30.33 -8.97 6.51
C CYS A 33 -30.57 -7.79 7.49
N ASP A 34 -31.46 -6.86 7.14
CA ASP A 34 -31.78 -5.70 7.97
C ASP A 34 -32.46 -6.10 9.29
N SER A 35 -33.32 -7.12 9.26
CA SER A 35 -33.96 -7.66 10.46
C SER A 35 -32.94 -8.31 11.39
N ASN A 36 -32.02 -9.12 10.84
CA ASN A 36 -30.93 -9.72 11.61
C ASN A 36 -29.97 -8.67 12.20
N LEU A 37 -29.67 -7.60 11.47
CA LEU A 37 -28.87 -6.48 11.99
C LEU A 37 -29.56 -5.77 13.15
N ASN A 38 -30.87 -5.50 13.04
CA ASN A 38 -31.63 -4.88 14.12
C ASN A 38 -31.64 -5.74 15.39
N VAL A 39 -31.88 -7.05 15.26
CA VAL A 39 -31.86 -7.98 16.41
C VAL A 39 -30.46 -8.03 17.04
N CYS A 40 -29.40 -8.04 16.23
CA CYS A 40 -28.01 -7.97 16.71
C CYS A 40 -27.74 -6.69 17.52
N CYS A 41 -28.21 -5.53 17.03
CA CYS A 41 -28.09 -4.25 17.74
C CYS A 41 -28.82 -4.26 19.09
N GLU A 42 -30.03 -4.82 19.16
CA GLU A 42 -30.78 -4.96 20.42
C GLU A 42 -30.07 -5.84 21.44
N LEU A 43 -29.48 -6.96 20.98
CA LEU A 43 -28.70 -7.87 21.82
C LEU A 43 -27.44 -7.18 22.37
N LEU A 44 -26.75 -6.38 21.55
CA LEU A 44 -25.62 -5.57 21.99
C LEU A 44 -26.01 -4.53 23.05
N GLU A 45 -27.15 -3.85 22.87
CA GLU A 45 -27.65 -2.90 23.86
C GLU A 45 -27.95 -3.58 25.20
N LEU A 46 -28.64 -4.73 25.18
CA LEU A 46 -28.95 -5.47 26.40
C LEU A 46 -27.68 -6.00 27.09
N ASN A 47 -26.71 -6.49 26.31
CA ASN A 47 -25.41 -6.94 26.81
C ASN A 47 -24.63 -5.79 27.48
N SER A 48 -24.63 -4.58 26.90
CA SER A 48 -23.96 -3.41 27.49
C SER A 48 -24.50 -3.04 28.88
N LYS A 49 -25.82 -3.19 29.09
CA LYS A 49 -26.47 -2.95 30.39
C LYS A 49 -26.01 -3.96 31.44
N ILE A 50 -25.88 -5.24 31.06
CA ILE A 50 -25.39 -6.31 31.94
C ILE A 50 -23.90 -6.09 32.27
N GLN A 51 -23.09 -5.78 31.26
CA GLN A 51 -21.67 -5.44 31.42
C GLN A 51 -21.48 -4.27 32.39
N GLY A 52 -22.26 -3.19 32.26
CA GLY A 52 -22.20 -2.05 33.19
C GLY A 52 -22.45 -2.44 34.64
N GLN A 53 -23.41 -3.34 34.90
CA GLN A 53 -23.68 -3.85 36.25
C GLN A 53 -22.53 -4.74 36.77
N LEU A 54 -21.91 -5.55 35.91
CA LEU A 54 -20.73 -6.35 36.26
C LEU A 54 -19.51 -5.46 36.57
N PHE A 55 -19.29 -4.39 35.81
CA PHE A 55 -18.23 -3.41 36.08
C PHE A 55 -18.44 -2.68 37.40
N GLN A 56 -19.68 -2.36 37.75
CA GLN A 56 -19.99 -1.77 39.06
C GLN A 56 -19.64 -2.74 40.19
N ILE A 57 -19.96 -4.03 40.05
CA ILE A 57 -19.57 -5.07 41.03
C ILE A 57 -18.04 -5.18 41.11
N LEU A 58 -17.37 -5.25 39.95
CA LEU A 58 -15.91 -5.33 39.85
C LEU A 58 -15.22 -4.14 40.54
N SER A 59 -15.70 -2.92 40.33
CA SER A 59 -15.14 -1.70 40.92
C SER A 59 -15.27 -1.72 42.46
N VAL A 60 -16.42 -2.15 42.98
CA VAL A 60 -16.62 -2.33 44.42
C VAL A 60 -15.69 -3.42 44.98
N THR A 61 -15.57 -4.56 44.29
CA THR A 61 -14.69 -5.66 44.71
C THR A 61 -13.21 -5.28 44.68
N ALA A 62 -12.77 -4.52 43.67
CA ALA A 62 -11.38 -4.06 43.58
C ALA A 62 -11.00 -3.07 44.70
N ARG A 63 -11.95 -2.26 45.16
CA ARG A 63 -11.76 -1.28 46.24
C ARG A 63 -11.62 -1.93 47.62
N GLU A 64 -12.20 -3.11 47.82
CA GLU A 64 -12.10 -3.87 49.08
C GLU A 64 -10.72 -4.54 49.27
N GLY A 65 -9.88 -4.62 48.22
CA GLY A 65 -8.55 -5.25 48.24
C GLY A 65 -7.39 -4.41 48.80
N GLY A 66 -7.65 -3.26 49.44
CA GLY A 66 -6.60 -2.37 49.92
C GLY A 66 -5.78 -1.72 48.79
N GLN A 67 -4.68 -1.04 49.15
CA GLN A 67 -3.99 -0.06 48.29
C GLN A 67 -3.41 -0.63 46.97
N TYR A 68 -3.24 -1.96 46.84
CA TYR A 68 -2.63 -2.58 45.66
C TYR A 68 -3.21 -3.94 45.22
N ALA A 69 -4.08 -4.63 45.99
CA ALA A 69 -4.43 -6.03 45.65
C ALA A 69 -5.47 -6.17 44.52
N GLY A 70 -6.36 -5.18 44.34
CA GLY A 70 -7.34 -5.19 43.24
C GLY A 70 -6.74 -4.79 41.89
N VAL A 71 -5.73 -3.92 41.90
CA VAL A 71 -5.19 -3.27 40.69
C VAL A 71 -4.40 -4.24 39.83
N GLU A 72 -3.61 -5.13 40.43
CA GLU A 72 -2.80 -6.09 39.66
C GLU A 72 -3.67 -7.16 38.98
N THR A 73 -4.73 -7.61 39.66
CA THR A 73 -5.71 -8.55 39.09
C THR A 73 -6.47 -7.93 37.91
N LEU A 74 -6.85 -6.65 38.04
CA LEU A 74 -7.45 -5.89 36.93
C LEU A 74 -6.46 -5.71 35.78
N LYS A 75 -5.20 -5.35 36.04
CA LYS A 75 -4.18 -5.22 34.99
C LYS A 75 -3.96 -6.54 34.26
N CYS A 76 -3.73 -7.64 34.96
CA CYS A 76 -3.42 -8.91 34.32
C CYS A 76 -4.61 -9.52 33.55
N ARG A 77 -5.86 -9.30 33.99
CA ARG A 77 -7.04 -9.90 33.33
C ARG A 77 -7.80 -8.97 32.39
N PHE A 78 -7.88 -7.68 32.70
CA PHE A 78 -8.62 -6.72 31.89
C PHE A 78 -7.76 -6.04 30.82
N LEU A 79 -6.45 -5.76 31.02
CA LEU A 79 -5.63 -5.14 29.95
C LEU A 79 -5.59 -5.95 28.65
N PRO A 80 -5.46 -7.31 28.69
CA PRO A 80 -5.51 -8.09 27.45
C PRO A 80 -6.86 -7.99 26.72
N TRP A 81 -7.96 -7.90 27.49
CA TRP A 81 -9.33 -7.87 26.97
C TRP A 81 -9.76 -6.46 26.48
N LEU A 82 -9.35 -5.40 27.17
CA LEU A 82 -9.55 -4.01 26.74
C LEU A 82 -8.73 -3.71 25.47
N GLY A 83 -7.57 -4.34 25.30
CA GLY A 83 -6.82 -4.29 24.03
C GLY A 83 -7.55 -4.94 22.86
N THR A 84 -8.50 -5.86 23.13
CA THR A 84 -9.28 -6.56 22.09
C THR A 84 -10.64 -5.90 21.80
N CYS A 85 -11.27 -5.24 22.78
CA CYS A 85 -12.62 -4.69 22.63
C CYS A 85 -12.69 -3.21 22.16
N PHE A 86 -11.60 -2.45 22.19
CA PHE A 86 -11.59 -1.02 21.78
C PHE A 86 -11.19 -0.78 20.32
N SER A 87 -11.18 -1.81 19.47
CA SER A 87 -10.94 -1.64 18.02
C SER A 87 -12.18 -1.15 17.24
N THR A 88 -13.26 -0.76 17.93
CA THR A 88 -14.39 -0.05 17.33
C THR A 88 -14.69 1.26 18.07
N SER A 89 -14.45 2.36 17.35
CA SER A 89 -15.10 3.68 17.52
C SER A 89 -14.63 4.65 18.63
N SER A 90 -13.87 5.63 18.13
CA SER A 90 -13.84 7.06 18.47
C SER A 90 -12.90 7.55 19.59
N SER A 91 -12.01 8.42 19.11
CA SER A 91 -11.37 9.53 19.79
C SER A 91 -12.37 10.41 20.55
N GLY A 92 -12.13 10.60 21.84
CA GLY A 92 -12.77 11.60 22.69
C GLY A 92 -12.00 11.72 23.99
N SER A 93 -11.36 12.87 24.20
CA SER A 93 -10.47 13.20 25.31
C SER A 93 -11.07 12.96 26.70
N PHE A 94 -10.30 12.37 27.61
CA PHE A 94 -10.40 12.68 29.04
C PHE A 94 -9.00 12.97 29.59
N SER A 95 -8.84 14.22 30.05
CA SER A 95 -7.68 14.75 30.74
C SER A 95 -7.66 14.20 32.16
N GLU A 96 -6.58 13.54 32.55
CA GLU A 96 -6.35 13.09 33.92
C GLU A 96 -5.26 13.99 34.54
N ASN A 97 -5.70 15.13 35.07
CA ASN A 97 -4.91 15.92 36.00
C ASN A 97 -5.55 15.83 37.38
N SER A 98 -4.70 15.58 38.38
CA SER A 98 -4.88 15.83 39.81
C SER A 98 -5.03 14.57 40.66
N PHE A 99 -3.92 14.11 41.23
CA PHE A 99 -3.88 13.64 42.62
C PHE A 99 -2.43 13.69 43.15
N GLY A 100 -2.19 14.55 44.14
CA GLY A 100 -1.13 14.33 45.14
C GLY A 100 0.08 15.27 45.15
N ILE A 101 -0.11 16.54 45.53
CA ILE A 101 0.94 17.32 46.23
C ILE A 101 0.37 17.74 47.58
N LEU A 102 0.73 17.00 48.62
CA LEU A 102 0.91 17.48 49.99
C LEU A 102 1.82 16.47 50.71
N ASN A 103 3.12 16.75 50.73
CA ASN A 103 3.88 16.59 51.97
C ASN A 103 5.12 17.50 51.97
N GLU A 104 5.25 18.26 53.05
CA GLU A 104 6.18 19.35 53.31
C GLU A 104 7.62 18.92 53.58
N SER A 105 8.52 19.84 53.27
CA SER A 105 9.79 20.15 53.96
C SER A 105 10.91 19.09 54.01
N MET A 106 12.02 19.38 53.32
CA MET A 106 13.32 19.52 53.99
C MET A 106 14.30 20.22 53.04
N ASP A 107 14.65 21.46 53.37
CA ASP A 107 15.84 22.12 52.86
C ASP A 107 17.06 21.23 53.09
N ARG A 108 17.55 20.56 52.04
CA ARG A 108 18.88 19.96 52.02
C ARG A 108 19.59 20.38 50.76
N LYS A 109 20.55 21.28 50.96
CA LYS A 109 21.62 21.72 50.06
C LYS A 109 21.90 20.67 48.96
N LEU A 110 21.69 21.10 47.72
CA LEU A 110 21.98 20.34 46.50
C LEU A 110 23.39 19.74 46.58
N SER A 111 23.46 18.42 46.48
CA SER A 111 24.74 17.71 46.43
C SER A 111 25.47 18.05 45.12
N PRO A 112 26.79 18.31 45.13
CA PRO A 112 27.60 18.64 43.95
C PRO A 112 27.66 17.53 42.89
N SER A 113 27.06 16.36 43.16
CA SER A 113 26.84 15.30 42.17
C SER A 113 25.63 15.59 41.28
N HIS A 114 24.54 16.11 41.85
CA HIS A 114 23.31 16.41 41.12
C HIS A 114 23.48 17.62 40.20
N GLU A 115 24.28 18.60 40.64
CA GLU A 115 24.62 19.78 39.85
C GLU A 115 25.49 19.44 38.62
N ARG A 116 26.38 18.44 38.74
CA ARG A 116 27.15 17.93 37.59
C ARG A 116 26.29 17.18 36.58
N GLU A 117 25.31 16.41 37.05
CA GLU A 117 24.36 15.72 36.17
C GLU A 117 23.44 16.70 35.44
N LEU A 118 22.93 17.72 36.14
CA LEU A 118 22.14 18.79 35.53
C LEU A 118 22.93 19.55 34.45
N ASN A 119 24.18 19.93 34.74
CA ASN A 119 25.06 20.57 33.76
C ASN A 119 25.35 19.67 32.54
N GLY A 120 25.45 18.35 32.74
CA GLY A 120 25.63 17.38 31.65
C GLY A 120 24.39 17.24 30.77
N VAL A 121 23.20 17.27 31.37
CA VAL A 121 21.92 17.26 30.62
C VAL A 121 21.74 18.56 29.86
N GLU A 122 22.05 19.71 30.47
CA GLU A 122 21.99 21.03 29.85
C GLU A 122 22.93 21.14 28.63
N SER A 123 24.15 20.60 28.73
CA SER A 123 25.09 20.55 27.61
C SER A 123 24.61 19.67 26.46
N LYS A 124 23.96 18.53 26.74
CA LYS A 124 23.36 17.69 25.69
C LYS A 124 22.13 18.34 25.06
N LEU A 125 21.34 19.05 25.86
CA LEU A 125 20.17 19.77 25.39
C LEU A 125 20.55 20.95 24.49
N SER A 126 21.65 21.65 24.80
CA SER A 126 22.17 22.71 23.93
C SER A 126 22.76 22.15 22.63
N SER A 127 23.51 21.04 22.68
CA SER A 127 24.03 20.35 21.49
C SER A 127 22.92 19.90 20.55
N THR A 128 21.92 19.18 21.08
CA THR A 128 20.77 18.70 20.28
C THR A 128 19.95 19.86 19.71
N ARG A 129 19.86 20.99 20.42
CA ARG A 129 19.17 22.19 19.91
C ARG A 129 19.90 22.84 18.74
N ILE A 130 21.22 22.84 18.75
CA ILE A 130 22.04 23.32 17.62
C ILE A 130 21.88 22.40 16.41
N GLU A 131 21.95 21.08 16.61
CA GLU A 131 21.72 20.09 15.54
C GLU A 131 20.31 20.22 14.93
N LEU A 132 19.28 20.38 15.77
CA LEU A 132 17.90 20.59 15.31
C LEU A 132 17.78 21.86 14.46
N ASN A 133 18.47 22.94 14.84
CA ASN A 133 18.48 24.17 14.06
C ASN A 133 19.21 23.99 12.72
N SER A 134 20.32 23.25 12.70
CA SER A 134 21.05 22.92 11.46
C SER A 134 20.17 22.12 10.50
N VAL A 135 19.55 21.04 10.97
CA VAL A 135 18.66 20.20 10.16
C VAL A 135 17.44 20.98 9.67
N ARG A 136 16.89 21.87 10.49
CA ARG A 136 15.79 22.76 10.07
C ARG A 136 16.21 23.73 8.96
N GLN A 137 17.46 24.20 8.97
CA GLN A 137 17.99 25.07 7.93
C GLN A 137 18.24 24.31 6.62
N GLU A 138 18.82 23.11 6.70
CA GLU A 138 19.00 22.22 5.54
C GLU A 138 17.67 21.82 4.88
N LEU A 139 16.66 21.51 5.70
CA LEU A 139 15.31 21.21 5.20
C LEU A 139 14.70 22.40 4.46
N ARG A 140 14.96 23.63 4.93
CA ARG A 140 14.46 24.85 4.30
C ARG A 140 15.14 25.07 2.93
N ALA A 141 16.46 24.93 2.87
CA ALA A 141 17.22 25.02 1.62
C ALA A 141 16.82 23.92 0.60
N ALA A 142 16.55 22.71 1.08
CA ALA A 142 16.10 21.61 0.22
C ALA A 142 14.70 21.86 -0.35
N LYS A 143 13.79 22.44 0.44
CA LYS A 143 12.45 22.86 -0.01
C LYS A 143 12.52 23.94 -1.07
N GLU A 144 13.31 25.00 -0.85
CA GLU A 144 13.50 26.08 -1.84
C GLU A 144 14.06 25.53 -3.16
N LYS A 145 15.01 24.59 -3.12
CA LYS A 145 15.57 23.95 -4.32
C LYS A 145 14.55 23.08 -5.06
N LEU A 146 13.64 22.43 -4.35
CA LEU A 146 12.55 21.64 -4.92
C LEU A 146 11.50 22.54 -5.57
N GLU A 147 11.12 23.63 -4.91
CA GLU A 147 10.21 24.64 -5.46
C GLU A 147 10.79 25.26 -6.73
N LEU A 148 12.09 25.57 -6.76
CA LEU A 148 12.75 26.10 -7.96
C LEU A 148 12.68 25.11 -9.14
N ARG A 149 12.90 23.81 -8.89
CA ARG A 149 12.77 22.76 -9.91
C ARG A 149 11.32 22.57 -10.37
N SER A 150 10.36 22.72 -9.46
CA SER A 150 8.93 22.64 -9.77
C SER A 150 8.49 23.80 -10.66
N LEU A 151 9.00 25.01 -10.41
CA LEU A 151 8.72 26.20 -11.22
C LEU A 151 9.31 26.06 -12.64
N ASP A 152 10.56 25.61 -12.75
CA ASP A 152 11.22 25.35 -14.05
C ASP A 152 10.42 24.33 -14.89
N SER A 153 9.99 23.22 -14.27
CA SER A 153 9.12 22.24 -14.92
C SER A 153 7.76 22.81 -15.33
N MET A 154 7.18 23.70 -14.52
CA MET A 154 5.88 24.32 -14.82
C MET A 154 5.99 25.29 -16.00
N GLU A 155 7.08 26.06 -16.09
CA GLU A 155 7.38 26.95 -17.21
C GLU A 155 7.53 26.19 -18.54
N ASP A 156 8.14 25.00 -18.51
CA ASP A 156 8.24 24.11 -19.68
C ASP A 156 6.86 23.60 -20.13
N TYR A 157 6.00 23.18 -19.19
CA TYR A 157 4.62 22.77 -19.52
C TYR A 157 3.78 23.94 -20.05
N GLU A 158 3.93 25.14 -19.49
CA GLU A 158 3.26 26.34 -20.01
C GLU A 158 3.73 26.69 -21.42
N ARG A 159 5.03 26.52 -21.72
CA ARG A 159 5.56 26.68 -23.08
C ARG A 159 4.97 25.65 -24.04
N GLN A 160 4.86 24.39 -23.63
CA GLN A 160 4.23 23.35 -24.45
C GLN A 160 2.74 23.61 -24.70
N ILE A 161 2.01 24.08 -23.69
CA ILE A 161 0.60 24.48 -23.83
C ILE A 161 0.44 25.64 -24.81
N ARG A 162 1.35 26.63 -24.79
CA ARG A 162 1.34 27.73 -25.76
C ARG A 162 1.54 27.22 -27.19
N LEU A 163 2.54 26.36 -27.41
CA LEU A 163 2.80 25.77 -28.73
C LEU A 163 1.61 24.95 -29.25
N LEU A 164 0.99 24.13 -28.41
CA LEU A 164 -0.19 23.36 -28.77
C LEU A 164 -1.39 24.25 -29.09
N LYS A 165 -1.57 25.37 -28.37
CA LYS A 165 -2.62 26.34 -28.66
C LYS A 165 -2.41 27.04 -30.00
N ASP A 166 -1.17 27.38 -30.33
CA ASP A 166 -0.82 27.98 -31.62
C ASP A 166 -1.09 26.98 -32.76
N GLU A 167 -0.73 25.70 -32.57
CA GLU A 167 -1.03 24.62 -33.53
C GLU A 167 -2.54 24.41 -33.71
N ILE A 168 -3.32 24.38 -32.63
CA ILE A 168 -4.79 24.32 -32.68
C ILE A 168 -5.36 25.54 -33.41
N SER A 169 -4.80 26.73 -33.21
CA SER A 169 -5.23 27.95 -33.90
C SER A 169 -5.03 27.86 -35.41
N ILE A 170 -3.86 27.37 -35.84
CA ILE A 170 -3.54 27.14 -37.26
C ILE A 170 -4.50 26.11 -37.87
N LEU A 171 -4.65 24.96 -37.23
CA LEU A 171 -5.56 23.89 -37.68
C LEU A 171 -7.03 24.36 -37.72
N SER A 172 -7.43 25.20 -36.77
CA SER A 172 -8.76 25.82 -36.76
C SER A 172 -8.97 26.78 -37.94
N ALA A 173 -7.96 27.57 -38.29
CA ALA A 173 -8.01 28.43 -39.48
C ALA A 173 -8.09 27.62 -40.78
N GLU A 174 -7.31 26.54 -40.90
CA GLU A 174 -7.33 25.64 -42.06
C GLU A 174 -8.68 24.94 -42.21
N THR A 175 -9.23 24.41 -41.12
CA THR A 175 -10.57 23.80 -41.12
C THR A 175 -11.66 24.81 -41.47
N GLY A 176 -11.54 26.07 -41.03
CA GLY A 176 -12.43 27.17 -41.44
C GLY A 176 -12.39 27.44 -42.95
N ILE A 177 -11.20 27.48 -43.54
CA ILE A 177 -11.01 27.66 -44.99
C ILE A 177 -11.63 26.49 -45.74
N LEU A 178 -11.37 25.25 -45.32
CA LEU A 178 -11.93 24.05 -45.94
C LEU A 178 -13.47 24.03 -45.87
N LYS A 179 -14.04 24.40 -44.72
CA LYS A 179 -15.49 24.47 -44.53
C LYS A 179 -16.13 25.55 -45.40
N SER A 180 -15.47 26.70 -45.58
CA SER A 180 -15.93 27.77 -46.47
C SER A 180 -15.95 27.37 -47.94
N ARG A 181 -15.00 26.52 -48.38
CA ARG A 181 -14.94 25.99 -49.75
C ARG A 181 -16.06 25.00 -50.03
N VAL A 182 -16.40 24.16 -49.05
CA VAL A 182 -17.53 23.20 -49.13
C VAL A 182 -18.89 23.90 -49.17
N ALA A 183 -19.05 25.04 -48.48
CA ALA A 183 -20.27 25.83 -48.53
C ALA A 183 -20.49 26.49 -49.91
N ARG A 184 -19.41 26.78 -50.63
CA ARG A 184 -19.44 27.47 -51.95
C ARG A 184 -19.70 26.52 -53.13
N SER A 185 -19.65 25.21 -52.92
CA SER A 185 -19.80 24.18 -53.98
C SER A 185 -21.20 23.55 -54.08
N ARG A 186 -22.23 24.15 -53.48
CA ARG A 186 -23.63 23.67 -53.59
C ARG A 186 -24.46 24.57 -54.51
N SER A 187 -24.33 24.35 -55.82
CA SER A 187 -25.26 24.82 -56.85
C SER A 187 -25.72 23.61 -57.69
N PRO A 188 -27.01 23.47 -58.06
CA PRO A 188 -27.48 22.28 -58.78
C PRO A 188 -27.54 22.47 -60.31
N SER A 189 -27.13 21.40 -61.03
CA SER A 189 -27.44 20.99 -62.45
C SER A 189 -26.24 20.94 -63.41
N PRO A 190 -26.31 20.19 -64.55
CA PRO A 190 -26.60 18.76 -64.71
C PRO A 190 -25.49 17.99 -65.48
N ILE A 191 -25.63 16.67 -65.46
CA ILE A 191 -24.87 15.59 -66.14
C ILE A 191 -24.26 15.95 -67.51
N ARG A 192 -22.98 15.59 -67.74
CA ARG A 192 -22.48 14.84 -68.93
C ARG A 192 -20.98 14.44 -68.81
N HIS A 193 -20.75 13.16 -69.08
CA HIS A 193 -19.58 12.45 -69.62
C HIS A 193 -18.12 12.82 -69.28
N SER A 194 -17.40 11.75 -68.92
CA SER A 194 -16.01 11.41 -69.31
C SER A 194 -14.87 11.70 -68.33
N SER A 195 -14.13 10.60 -68.08
CA SER A 195 -12.70 10.47 -67.75
C SER A 195 -12.16 10.93 -66.40
N ARG A 196 -11.76 9.92 -65.59
CA ARG A 196 -10.57 9.83 -64.73
C ARG A 196 -10.09 11.12 -64.04
N ALA A 197 -10.32 11.21 -62.74
CA ALA A 197 -9.30 11.60 -61.75
C ALA A 197 -9.79 11.22 -60.34
N SER A 198 -8.95 10.50 -59.61
CA SER A 198 -9.15 10.12 -58.21
C SER A 198 -9.08 11.36 -57.31
N SER A 199 -10.08 11.59 -56.47
CA SER A 199 -10.02 12.57 -55.37
C SER A 199 -10.48 11.92 -54.04
N PRO A 200 -9.81 12.22 -52.90
CA PRO A 200 -9.97 11.47 -51.67
C PRO A 200 -11.18 11.98 -50.88
N PHE A 201 -12.23 11.16 -50.78
CA PHE A 201 -13.26 11.34 -49.76
C PHE A 201 -12.66 11.00 -48.41
N ILE A 202 -12.49 12.01 -47.54
CA ILE A 202 -12.31 11.78 -46.10
C ILE A 202 -13.63 11.18 -45.60
N ARG A 203 -13.68 9.85 -45.52
CA ARG A 203 -14.77 9.11 -44.89
C ARG A 203 -14.73 9.43 -43.41
N SER A 204 -15.87 9.82 -42.84
CA SER A 204 -16.07 9.77 -41.39
C SER A 204 -15.91 8.30 -40.96
N GLU A 205 -14.77 7.96 -40.36
CA GLU A 205 -14.52 6.62 -39.83
C GLU A 205 -15.58 6.31 -38.76
N SER A 206 -16.31 5.22 -38.97
CA SER A 206 -17.22 4.70 -37.95
C SER A 206 -16.39 4.07 -36.81
N PRO A 207 -16.74 4.27 -35.53
CA PRO A 207 -15.99 3.69 -34.42
C PRO A 207 -15.83 2.17 -34.58
N THR A 208 -14.62 1.66 -34.33
CA THR A 208 -14.35 0.21 -34.37
C THR A 208 -15.09 -0.54 -33.28
N SER A 209 -15.31 -1.85 -33.46
CA SER A 209 -16.00 -2.70 -32.49
C SER A 209 -15.31 -2.71 -31.11
N ALA A 210 -13.98 -2.68 -31.09
CA ALA A 210 -13.20 -2.50 -29.87
C ALA A 210 -13.54 -1.19 -29.12
N LYS A 211 -13.71 -0.06 -29.83
CA LYS A 211 -14.09 1.22 -29.23
C LYS A 211 -15.51 1.19 -28.65
N LEU A 212 -16.45 0.56 -29.35
CA LEU A 212 -17.85 0.46 -28.90
C LEU A 212 -18.02 -0.41 -27.63
N THR A 213 -17.16 -1.41 -27.45
CA THR A 213 -17.21 -2.34 -26.31
C THR A 213 -16.27 -1.96 -25.17
N ASN A 214 -15.52 -0.87 -25.31
CA ASN A 214 -14.44 -0.52 -24.39
C ASN A 214 -14.94 -0.30 -22.94
N ALA A 215 -15.97 0.52 -22.75
CA ALA A 215 -16.51 0.84 -21.42
C ALA A 215 -17.06 -0.40 -20.68
N SER A 216 -17.75 -1.31 -21.38
CA SER A 216 -18.27 -2.52 -20.75
C SER A 216 -17.16 -3.51 -20.39
N ARG A 217 -16.15 -3.64 -21.26
CA ARG A 217 -14.95 -4.45 -20.99
C ARG A 217 -14.14 -3.90 -19.82
N GLN A 218 -13.98 -2.57 -19.75
CA GLN A 218 -13.33 -1.90 -18.63
C GLN A 218 -14.04 -2.20 -17.31
N ALA A 219 -15.37 -2.00 -17.26
CA ALA A 219 -16.16 -2.30 -16.07
C ALA A 219 -16.04 -3.77 -15.64
N HIS A 220 -16.09 -4.71 -16.59
CA HIS A 220 -15.93 -6.13 -16.32
C HIS A 220 -14.54 -6.47 -15.78
N LEU A 221 -13.48 -5.89 -16.36
CA LEU A 221 -12.10 -6.11 -15.91
C LEU A 221 -11.84 -5.53 -14.52
N ILE A 222 -12.40 -4.36 -14.21
CA ILE A 222 -12.34 -3.76 -12.87
C ILE A 222 -13.07 -4.66 -11.86
N SER A 223 -14.27 -5.17 -12.21
CA SER A 223 -14.98 -6.14 -11.37
C SER A 223 -14.13 -7.37 -11.12
N ARG A 224 -13.57 -7.99 -12.18
CA ARG A 224 -12.77 -9.20 -12.04
C ARG A 224 -11.50 -8.96 -11.21
N PHE A 225 -10.86 -7.81 -11.35
CA PHE A 225 -9.71 -7.43 -10.52
C PHE A 225 -10.07 -7.34 -9.03
N ASN A 226 -11.24 -6.77 -8.71
CA ASN A 226 -11.75 -6.74 -7.34
C ASN A 226 -12.13 -8.13 -6.83
N ASP A 227 -12.70 -9.00 -7.68
CA ASP A 227 -13.03 -10.37 -7.32
C ASP A 227 -11.77 -11.19 -7.01
N ILE A 228 -10.70 -11.01 -7.79
CA ILE A 228 -9.40 -11.64 -7.52
C ILE A 228 -8.86 -11.19 -6.16
N PHE A 229 -8.97 -9.90 -5.83
CA PHE A 229 -8.57 -9.39 -4.51
C PHE A 229 -9.42 -9.97 -3.37
N ALA A 230 -10.73 -10.13 -3.58
CA ALA A 230 -11.68 -10.58 -2.57
C ALA A 230 -11.65 -12.10 -2.34
N SER A 231 -11.41 -12.89 -3.39
CA SER A 231 -11.50 -14.36 -3.37
C SER A 231 -10.18 -15.04 -3.71
N ASP A 232 -9.72 -14.95 -4.96
CA ASP A 232 -8.56 -15.73 -5.46
C ASP A 232 -7.28 -15.45 -4.63
N ARG A 233 -7.12 -14.22 -4.12
CA ARG A 233 -6.06 -13.81 -3.19
C ARG A 233 -6.11 -14.58 -1.87
N LEU A 234 -7.30 -14.77 -1.29
CA LEU A 234 -7.47 -15.50 -0.03
C LEU A 234 -7.23 -17.00 -0.22
N ASP A 235 -7.60 -17.56 -1.38
CA ASP A 235 -7.30 -18.95 -1.73
C ASP A 235 -5.78 -19.15 -1.85
N ALA A 236 -5.08 -18.26 -2.57
CA ALA A 236 -3.62 -18.26 -2.65
C ALA A 236 -2.96 -18.12 -1.27
N GLN A 237 -3.47 -17.22 -0.43
CA GLN A 237 -3.02 -17.05 0.94
C GLN A 237 -3.19 -18.34 1.75
N THR A 238 -4.33 -18.99 1.64
CA THR A 238 -4.63 -20.25 2.35
C THR A 238 -3.70 -21.38 1.90
N MET A 239 -3.37 -21.46 0.61
CA MET A 239 -2.41 -22.43 0.10
C MET A 239 -1.00 -22.19 0.65
N LEU A 240 -0.51 -20.93 0.60
CA LEU A 240 0.82 -20.57 1.08
C LEU A 240 0.96 -20.70 2.60
N ARG A 241 -0.09 -20.40 3.36
CA ARG A 241 -0.14 -20.51 4.83
C ARG A 241 0.05 -21.93 5.37
N ARG A 242 -0.07 -22.96 4.52
CA ARG A 242 0.26 -24.35 4.89
C ARG A 242 1.76 -24.59 5.04
N TYR A 243 2.58 -23.73 4.43
CA TYR A 243 4.04 -23.86 4.40
C TYR A 243 4.77 -22.65 5.00
N ILE A 244 4.11 -21.49 5.05
CA ILE A 244 4.69 -20.23 5.55
C ILE A 244 3.86 -19.72 6.73
N GLU A 245 4.44 -19.74 7.92
CA GLU A 245 3.81 -19.27 9.16
C GLU A 245 3.74 -17.74 9.26
N ASP A 246 4.61 -17.03 8.56
CA ASP A 246 4.61 -15.57 8.55
C ASP A 246 3.60 -15.03 7.53
N LEU A 247 2.51 -14.42 8.03
CA LEU A 247 1.48 -13.81 7.20
C LEU A 247 2.02 -12.63 6.38
N GLU A 248 2.97 -11.86 6.91
CA GLU A 248 3.58 -10.75 6.18
C GLU A 248 4.28 -11.26 4.92
N MET A 249 5.10 -12.31 5.07
CA MET A 249 5.78 -12.92 3.92
C MET A 249 4.79 -13.48 2.90
N VAL A 250 3.72 -14.14 3.34
CA VAL A 250 2.68 -14.64 2.43
C VAL A 250 2.04 -13.50 1.63
N GLN A 251 1.69 -12.39 2.29
CA GLN A 251 1.11 -11.22 1.62
C GLN A 251 2.10 -10.57 0.65
N ARG A 252 3.38 -10.47 1.03
CA ARG A 252 4.46 -9.98 0.13
C ARG A 252 4.60 -10.87 -1.10
N ILE A 253 4.57 -12.19 -0.96
CA ILE A 253 4.65 -13.15 -2.08
C ILE A 253 3.49 -12.92 -3.05
N ILE A 254 2.26 -12.81 -2.53
CA ILE A 254 1.06 -12.59 -3.37
C ILE A 254 1.14 -11.23 -4.07
N PHE A 255 1.54 -10.17 -3.35
CA PHE A 255 1.72 -8.85 -3.95
C PHE A 255 2.75 -8.87 -5.08
N ILE A 256 3.91 -9.50 -4.86
CA ILE A 256 4.97 -9.65 -5.89
C ILE A 256 4.42 -10.45 -7.09
N ALA A 257 3.70 -11.55 -6.85
CA ALA A 257 3.09 -12.33 -7.91
C ALA A 257 2.14 -11.48 -8.76
N THR A 258 1.34 -10.61 -8.14
CA THR A 258 0.48 -9.65 -8.86
C THR A 258 1.30 -8.68 -9.70
N VAL A 259 2.33 -8.05 -9.12
CA VAL A 259 3.18 -7.07 -9.82
C VAL A 259 3.89 -7.69 -11.02
N GLU A 260 4.50 -8.86 -10.82
CA GLU A 260 5.19 -9.59 -11.88
C GLU A 260 4.21 -10.07 -12.96
N SER A 261 2.98 -10.45 -12.59
CA SER A 261 1.93 -10.82 -13.57
C SER A 261 1.55 -9.65 -14.47
N PHE A 262 1.40 -8.43 -13.92
CA PHE A 262 1.18 -7.23 -14.73
C PHE A 262 2.38 -6.90 -15.61
N HIS A 263 3.60 -7.10 -15.11
CA HIS A 263 4.81 -6.88 -15.88
C HIS A 263 4.90 -7.85 -17.08
N ALA A 264 4.78 -9.16 -16.83
CA ALA A 264 4.84 -10.19 -17.84
C ALA A 264 3.73 -10.03 -18.90
N ALA A 265 2.48 -9.80 -18.47
CA ALA A 265 1.36 -9.60 -19.37
C ALA A 265 1.54 -8.36 -20.26
N LYS A 266 2.11 -7.27 -19.72
CA LYS A 266 2.41 -6.05 -20.48
C LYS A 266 3.51 -6.27 -21.51
N MET A 267 4.55 -7.01 -21.18
CA MET A 267 5.58 -7.38 -22.15
C MET A 267 5.02 -8.29 -23.24
N ALA A 268 4.22 -9.29 -22.87
CA ALA A 268 3.53 -10.17 -23.80
C ALA A 268 2.60 -9.41 -24.75
N PHE A 269 1.81 -8.45 -24.24
CA PHE A 269 0.94 -7.61 -25.06
C PHE A 269 1.75 -6.75 -26.05
N ARG A 270 2.86 -6.12 -25.60
CA ARG A 270 3.74 -5.34 -26.49
C ARG A 270 4.29 -6.21 -27.62
N GLN A 271 4.76 -7.41 -27.31
CA GLN A 271 5.25 -8.36 -28.31
C GLN A 271 4.14 -8.83 -29.25
N PHE A 272 2.96 -9.15 -28.73
CA PHE A 272 1.81 -9.56 -29.54
C PHE A 272 1.36 -8.45 -30.47
N ARG A 273 1.20 -7.22 -29.97
CA ARG A 273 0.87 -6.04 -30.77
C ARG A 273 1.90 -5.77 -31.87
N LEU A 274 3.19 -5.95 -31.59
CA LEU A 274 4.24 -5.85 -32.61
C LEU A 274 4.12 -6.94 -33.68
N ARG A 275 3.84 -8.19 -33.30
CA ARG A 275 3.61 -9.29 -34.25
C ARG A 275 2.39 -9.03 -35.13
N VAL A 276 1.27 -8.63 -34.53
CA VAL A 276 0.04 -8.30 -35.24
C VAL A 276 0.27 -7.12 -36.20
N ARG A 277 0.94 -6.05 -35.76
CA ARG A 277 1.32 -4.93 -36.64
C ARG A 277 2.10 -5.41 -37.86
N LYS A 278 3.17 -6.18 -37.67
CA LYS A 278 3.99 -6.71 -38.77
C LYS A 278 3.18 -7.57 -39.75
N SER A 279 2.20 -8.33 -39.25
CA SER A 279 1.35 -9.19 -40.08
C SER A 279 0.26 -8.42 -40.83
N LEU A 280 -0.30 -7.37 -40.22
CA LEU A 280 -1.41 -6.59 -40.80
C LEU A 280 -0.94 -5.44 -41.68
N SER A 281 0.21 -4.81 -41.39
CA SER A 281 0.72 -3.66 -42.16
C SER A 281 0.78 -3.87 -43.68
N PRO A 282 1.25 -5.02 -44.22
CA PRO A 282 1.31 -5.22 -45.67
C PRO A 282 -0.06 -5.37 -46.34
N SER A 283 -1.06 -5.81 -45.59
CA SER A 283 -2.40 -6.16 -46.09
C SER A 283 -3.45 -5.10 -45.76
N HIS A 284 -3.08 -4.06 -45.00
CA HIS A 284 -4.01 -3.03 -44.54
C HIS A 284 -4.40 -2.08 -45.67
N MET A 285 -5.61 -2.25 -46.19
CA MET A 285 -6.25 -1.36 -47.18
C MET A 285 -7.59 -0.83 -46.65
N GLY A 286 -7.83 -0.97 -45.34
CA GLY A 286 -9.08 -0.63 -44.67
C GLY A 286 -9.27 0.88 -44.54
N PRO A 287 -10.53 1.35 -44.40
CA PRO A 287 -10.83 2.75 -44.13
C PRO A 287 -10.41 3.17 -42.72
N GLU A 288 -10.27 2.24 -41.76
CA GLU A 288 -9.80 2.55 -40.40
C GLU A 288 -8.28 2.73 -40.30
N SER A 289 -7.83 3.40 -39.24
CA SER A 289 -6.41 3.49 -38.91
C SER A 289 -5.80 2.09 -38.67
N LEU A 290 -4.54 1.91 -39.06
CA LEU A 290 -3.81 0.66 -38.83
C LEU A 290 -3.78 0.30 -37.33
N GLU A 291 -3.65 1.30 -36.45
CA GLU A 291 -3.66 1.08 -35.00
C GLU A 291 -5.01 0.56 -34.50
N ASP A 292 -6.11 1.11 -35.00
CA ASP A 292 -7.45 0.63 -34.66
C ASP A 292 -7.68 -0.80 -35.17
N ALA A 293 -7.24 -1.12 -36.38
CA ALA A 293 -7.32 -2.48 -36.93
C ALA A 293 -6.50 -3.49 -36.11
N ILE A 294 -5.31 -3.10 -35.63
CA ILE A 294 -4.47 -3.93 -34.77
C ILE A 294 -5.17 -4.21 -33.43
N ILE A 295 -5.70 -3.18 -32.77
CA ILE A 295 -6.39 -3.35 -31.48
C ILE A 295 -7.65 -4.19 -31.67
N ASP A 296 -8.44 -3.94 -32.70
CA ASP A 296 -9.67 -4.69 -33.00
C ASP A 296 -9.37 -6.17 -33.30
N TYR A 297 -8.26 -6.46 -33.99
CA TYR A 297 -7.77 -7.83 -34.17
C TYR A 297 -7.39 -8.48 -32.82
N ILE A 298 -6.62 -7.79 -31.98
CA ILE A 298 -6.19 -8.34 -30.67
C ILE A 298 -7.38 -8.62 -29.77
N VAL A 299 -8.34 -7.69 -29.70
CA VAL A 299 -9.54 -7.82 -28.87
C VAL A 299 -10.41 -9.01 -29.30
N ARG A 300 -10.48 -9.30 -30.61
CA ARG A 300 -11.19 -10.50 -31.11
C ARG A 300 -10.44 -11.81 -30.89
N ASN A 301 -9.13 -11.76 -30.68
CA ASN A 301 -8.26 -12.93 -30.59
C ASN A 301 -7.49 -12.96 -29.25
N LEU A 302 -8.15 -12.64 -28.15
CA LEU A 302 -7.56 -12.67 -26.80
C LEU A 302 -7.15 -14.09 -26.37
N ASP A 303 -7.77 -15.11 -26.96
CA ASP A 303 -7.47 -16.53 -26.76
C ASP A 303 -6.10 -16.95 -27.31
N LEU A 304 -5.54 -16.19 -28.27
CA LEU A 304 -4.17 -16.41 -28.78
C LEU A 304 -3.08 -15.98 -27.78
N TYR A 305 -3.46 -15.39 -26.65
CA TYR A 305 -2.52 -15.08 -25.58
C TYR A 305 -1.99 -16.36 -24.92
N ASP A 306 -0.70 -16.63 -25.09
CA ASP A 306 0.00 -17.70 -24.38
C ASP A 306 0.24 -17.32 -22.91
N VAL A 307 -0.81 -17.46 -22.12
CA VAL A 307 -0.77 -17.23 -20.67
C VAL A 307 0.23 -18.14 -19.97
N GLN A 308 0.51 -19.34 -20.49
CA GLN A 308 1.41 -20.28 -19.81
C GLN A 308 2.85 -19.81 -19.87
N SER A 309 3.28 -19.21 -20.99
CA SER A 309 4.60 -18.56 -21.07
C SER A 309 4.73 -17.47 -20.01
N SER A 310 3.75 -16.58 -19.89
CA SER A 310 3.77 -15.52 -18.87
C SER A 310 3.74 -16.05 -17.44
N VAL A 311 2.98 -17.12 -17.15
CA VAL A 311 3.02 -17.78 -15.83
C VAL A 311 4.41 -18.29 -15.50
N ASN A 312 5.10 -18.92 -16.45
CA ASN A 312 6.45 -19.43 -16.25
C ASN A 312 7.47 -18.29 -16.03
N GLU A 313 7.33 -17.19 -16.77
CA GLU A 313 8.14 -15.98 -16.58
C GLU A 313 7.95 -15.39 -15.18
N VAL A 314 6.70 -15.28 -14.70
CA VAL A 314 6.39 -14.80 -13.35
C VAL A 314 7.00 -15.69 -12.28
N ILE A 315 6.82 -17.01 -12.36
CA ILE A 315 7.39 -17.95 -11.40
C ILE A 315 8.93 -17.82 -11.39
N SER A 316 9.55 -17.70 -12.56
CA SER A 316 11.00 -17.52 -12.68
C SER A 316 11.46 -16.21 -12.05
N ALA A 317 10.73 -15.11 -12.25
CA ALA A 317 11.03 -13.81 -11.65
C ALA A 317 10.87 -13.84 -10.12
N MET A 318 9.83 -14.50 -9.61
CA MET A 318 9.61 -14.68 -8.18
C MET A 318 10.73 -15.50 -7.53
N ASN A 319 11.21 -16.56 -8.18
CA ASN A 319 12.30 -17.42 -7.69
C ASN A 319 13.65 -16.73 -7.55
N VAL A 320 13.85 -15.55 -8.16
CA VAL A 320 15.07 -14.75 -8.02
C VAL A 320 14.83 -13.46 -7.25
N ASN A 321 13.62 -13.22 -6.74
CA ASN A 321 13.27 -11.96 -6.11
C ASN A 321 13.87 -11.86 -4.69
N PRO A 322 14.75 -10.86 -4.41
CA PRO A 322 15.45 -10.76 -3.14
C PRO A 322 14.54 -10.37 -1.95
N LYS A 323 13.31 -9.93 -2.21
CA LYS A 323 12.35 -9.56 -1.16
C LYS A 323 11.62 -10.76 -0.56
N ILE A 324 11.67 -11.91 -1.22
CA ILE A 324 11.04 -13.13 -0.73
C ILE A 324 12.07 -13.87 0.13
N SER A 325 11.81 -13.96 1.44
CA SER A 325 12.63 -14.81 2.32
C SER A 325 12.17 -16.25 2.15
N PHE A 326 13.02 -17.06 1.52
CA PHE A 326 12.72 -18.45 1.17
C PHE A 326 12.56 -19.36 2.40
N PRO A 327 11.43 -20.07 2.55
CA PRO A 327 11.48 -21.45 2.97
C PRO A 327 11.99 -22.28 1.76
N PRO A 328 13.00 -23.15 1.94
CA PRO A 328 13.55 -23.97 0.84
C PRO A 328 12.54 -24.96 0.22
N ASP A 329 11.35 -25.11 0.80
CA ASP A 329 10.38 -26.16 0.46
C ASP A 329 9.14 -25.68 -0.30
N VAL A 330 9.06 -24.39 -0.71
CA VAL A 330 7.85 -23.84 -1.37
C VAL A 330 8.13 -23.54 -2.84
N ASP A 331 7.48 -24.30 -3.72
CA ASP A 331 7.41 -23.99 -5.15
C ASP A 331 6.22 -23.07 -5.44
N PHE A 332 6.46 -21.92 -6.07
CA PHE A 332 5.42 -20.95 -6.45
C PHE A 332 4.45 -21.49 -7.51
N ILE A 333 4.72 -22.65 -8.12
CA ILE A 333 3.73 -23.37 -8.92
C ILE A 333 2.43 -23.64 -8.14
N LEU A 334 2.51 -23.70 -6.80
CA LEU A 334 1.36 -23.84 -5.90
C LEU A 334 0.29 -22.77 -6.14
N ILE A 335 0.70 -21.53 -6.46
CA ILE A 335 -0.21 -20.41 -6.73
C ILE A 335 -0.33 -20.10 -8.22
N SER A 336 0.04 -21.04 -9.11
CA SER A 336 -0.02 -20.85 -10.56
C SER A 336 -1.43 -20.57 -11.08
N GLY A 337 -2.47 -21.07 -10.41
CA GLY A 337 -3.87 -20.73 -10.72
C GLY A 337 -4.15 -19.23 -10.56
N PHE A 338 -3.72 -18.65 -9.43
CA PHE A 338 -3.82 -17.22 -9.16
C PHE A 338 -2.99 -16.39 -10.17
N ILE A 339 -1.74 -16.78 -10.41
CA ILE A 339 -0.85 -16.10 -11.37
C ILE A 339 -1.46 -16.09 -12.78
N ARG A 340 -1.99 -17.24 -13.23
CA ARG A 340 -2.63 -17.38 -14.54
C ARG A 340 -3.78 -16.41 -14.71
N GLU A 341 -4.65 -16.34 -13.71
CA GLU A 341 -5.81 -15.47 -13.77
C GLU A 341 -5.40 -13.99 -13.77
N MET A 342 -4.42 -13.63 -12.94
CA MET A 342 -3.90 -12.27 -12.90
C MET A 342 -3.26 -11.87 -14.24
N CYS A 343 -2.50 -12.78 -14.87
CA CYS A 343 -1.93 -12.58 -16.21
C CYS A 343 -3.01 -12.35 -17.28
N ARG A 344 -4.13 -13.08 -17.24
CA ARG A 344 -5.25 -12.91 -18.21
C ARG A 344 -5.92 -11.55 -18.08
N VAL A 345 -6.22 -11.16 -16.84
CA VAL A 345 -6.85 -9.87 -16.56
C VAL A 345 -5.90 -8.73 -16.93
N ALA A 346 -4.62 -8.80 -16.50
CA ALA A 346 -3.63 -7.78 -16.83
C ALA A 346 -3.40 -7.64 -18.33
N PHE A 347 -3.34 -8.75 -19.08
CA PHE A 347 -3.21 -8.70 -20.55
C PHE A 347 -4.43 -8.02 -21.20
N SER A 348 -5.63 -8.39 -20.75
CA SER A 348 -6.87 -7.80 -21.25
C SER A 348 -6.98 -6.30 -20.93
N MET A 349 -6.49 -5.88 -19.76
CA MET A 349 -6.43 -4.46 -19.37
C MET A 349 -5.54 -3.61 -20.28
N GLN A 350 -4.49 -4.20 -20.90
CA GLN A 350 -3.64 -3.49 -21.86
C GLN A 350 -4.33 -3.23 -23.22
N THR A 351 -5.46 -3.89 -23.47
CA THR A 351 -6.24 -3.73 -24.72
C THR A 351 -7.33 -2.67 -24.61
N LEU A 352 -7.48 -2.04 -23.44
CA LEU A 352 -8.38 -0.92 -23.20
C LEU A 352 -7.76 0.38 -23.73
N ASP A 353 -8.61 1.38 -23.95
CA ASP A 353 -8.21 2.72 -24.37
C ASP A 353 -8.93 3.77 -23.50
N PRO A 354 -8.26 4.39 -22.51
CA PRO A 354 -6.86 4.18 -22.10
C PRO A 354 -6.61 2.82 -21.42
N PRO A 355 -5.36 2.31 -21.42
CA PRO A 355 -5.03 1.05 -20.75
C PRO A 355 -5.04 1.19 -19.22
N LEU A 356 -5.47 0.14 -18.53
CA LEU A 356 -5.37 0.06 -17.08
C LEU A 356 -4.08 -0.63 -16.65
N ASP A 357 -3.46 -0.12 -15.60
CA ASP A 357 -2.21 -0.63 -15.06
C ASP A 357 -2.15 -0.50 -13.54
N ILE A 358 -1.18 -1.14 -12.90
CA ILE A 358 -0.98 -1.01 -11.46
C ILE A 358 -0.05 0.16 -11.12
N ALA A 359 -0.29 0.78 -9.97
CA ALA A 359 0.57 1.82 -9.45
C ALA A 359 2.00 1.30 -9.23
N PHE A 360 2.99 2.11 -9.60
CA PHE A 360 4.38 1.86 -9.25
C PHE A 360 4.55 1.98 -7.73
N THR A 361 5.23 1.01 -7.12
CA THR A 361 5.40 0.89 -5.67
C THR A 361 6.87 0.81 -5.29
N VAL A 362 7.23 1.50 -4.21
CA VAL A 362 8.57 1.45 -3.62
C VAL A 362 8.45 1.09 -2.14
N ASP A 363 9.37 0.26 -1.64
CA ASP A 363 9.41 -0.08 -0.22
C ASP A 363 9.65 1.19 0.61
N GLY A 364 8.83 1.40 1.63
CA GLY A 364 8.96 2.59 2.48
C GLY A 364 8.46 3.88 1.84
N GLU A 365 7.64 3.83 0.77
CA GLU A 365 7.02 5.04 0.22
C GLU A 365 6.07 5.72 1.20
N LEU A 366 5.81 7.01 1.00
CA LEU A 366 4.84 7.75 1.80
C LEU A 366 3.44 7.21 1.55
N PHE A 367 2.75 6.86 2.63
CA PHE A 367 1.36 6.45 2.55
C PHE A 367 0.49 7.61 2.05
N THR A 368 -0.28 7.34 0.99
CA THR A 368 -1.24 8.29 0.43
C THR A 368 -2.63 7.68 0.43
N GLU A 369 -3.58 8.33 1.10
CA GLU A 369 -4.96 7.84 1.27
C GLU A 369 -5.76 7.83 -0.05
N SER A 370 -5.36 8.62 -1.05
CA SER A 370 -5.95 8.56 -2.39
C SER A 370 -5.63 7.24 -3.10
N LYS A 371 -4.43 6.68 -2.90
CA LYS A 371 -3.95 5.47 -3.58
C LYS A 371 -4.26 4.19 -2.81
N TYR A 372 -4.17 4.22 -1.48
CA TYR A 372 -4.21 3.00 -0.67
C TYR A 372 -5.19 3.11 0.50
N ARG A 373 -5.79 1.97 0.83
CA ARG A 373 -6.44 1.72 2.11
C ARG A 373 -5.43 1.12 3.08
N ARG A 374 -5.50 1.50 4.35
CA ARG A 374 -4.72 0.83 5.40
C ARG A 374 -5.39 -0.47 5.79
N THR A 375 -4.60 -1.53 5.95
CA THR A 375 -5.04 -2.75 6.64
C THR A 375 -5.33 -2.45 8.12
N TYR A 376 -6.11 -3.33 8.75
CA TYR A 376 -6.40 -3.25 10.19
C TYR A 376 -5.12 -3.30 11.08
N ASP A 377 -4.11 -4.07 10.68
CA ASP A 377 -2.85 -4.24 11.43
C ASP A 377 -1.85 -3.08 11.23
N SER A 378 -2.27 -2.02 10.52
CA SER A 378 -1.47 -0.82 10.30
C SER A 378 -1.41 0.12 11.50
N GLU A 379 -0.23 0.66 11.75
CA GLU A 379 -0.05 1.83 12.61
C GLU A 379 -0.48 3.11 11.86
N HIS A 380 -1.67 3.62 12.18
CA HIS A 380 -2.28 4.74 11.44
C HIS A 380 -1.50 6.06 11.52
N THR A 381 -0.65 6.20 12.54
CA THR A 381 0.25 7.35 12.71
C THR A 381 1.57 7.18 11.95
N ALA A 382 1.85 6.01 11.39
CA ALA A 382 3.04 5.77 10.60
C ALA A 382 2.88 6.39 9.19
N PRO A 383 3.83 7.25 8.76
CA PRO A 383 3.74 7.91 7.46
C PRO A 383 4.22 7.03 6.30
N LEU A 384 4.91 5.91 6.58
CA LEU A 384 5.53 5.06 5.56
C LEU A 384 4.82 3.73 5.40
N VAL A 385 4.69 3.29 4.16
CA VAL A 385 4.26 1.95 3.79
C VAL A 385 5.33 0.95 4.18
N TYR A 386 4.95 -0.01 5.02
CA TYR A 386 5.80 -1.10 5.46
C TYR A 386 5.87 -2.22 4.42
N TYR A 387 4.72 -2.61 3.86
CA TYR A 387 4.61 -3.41 2.64
C TYR A 387 3.22 -3.24 2.03
N HIS A 388 3.10 -3.54 0.75
CA HIS A 388 1.84 -3.53 0.02
C HIS A 388 1.19 -4.91 0.06
N VAL A 389 -0.12 -4.95 0.28
CA VAL A 389 -0.94 -6.17 0.23
C VAL A 389 -1.56 -6.31 -1.15
N TRP A 390 -2.00 -5.19 -1.73
CA TRP A 390 -2.64 -5.15 -3.05
C TRP A 390 -2.29 -3.84 -3.78
N PRO A 391 -1.93 -3.89 -5.07
CA PRO A 391 -1.62 -2.67 -5.82
C PRO A 391 -2.88 -1.84 -6.08
N ALA A 392 -2.69 -0.52 -6.20
CA ALA A 392 -3.74 0.36 -6.71
C ALA A 392 -3.86 0.22 -8.23
N LEU A 393 -5.08 0.19 -8.74
CA LEU A 393 -5.34 0.17 -10.18
C LEU A 393 -5.48 1.61 -10.68
N MET A 394 -4.70 1.92 -11.71
CA MET A 394 -4.51 3.23 -12.28
C MET A 394 -5.01 3.26 -13.72
N GLU A 395 -5.62 4.37 -14.09
CA GLU A 395 -5.87 4.77 -15.47
C GLU A 395 -5.07 6.05 -15.70
N ASN A 396 -4.01 5.97 -16.51
CA ASN A 396 -3.02 7.04 -16.60
C ASN A 396 -2.46 7.39 -15.20
N ASP A 397 -2.74 8.59 -14.68
CA ASP A 397 -2.30 9.06 -13.36
C ASP A 397 -3.42 9.03 -12.30
N ASP A 398 -4.63 8.60 -12.67
CA ASP A 398 -5.79 8.57 -11.80
C ASP A 398 -6.00 7.20 -11.15
N VAL A 399 -6.34 7.22 -9.85
CA VAL A 399 -6.63 5.99 -9.10
C VAL A 399 -8.08 5.59 -9.34
N ILE A 400 -8.28 4.47 -10.05
CA ILE A 400 -9.62 3.90 -10.29
C ILE A 400 -10.02 2.95 -9.16
N VAL A 401 -9.07 2.13 -8.69
CA VAL A 401 -9.27 1.23 -7.56
C VAL A 401 -8.15 1.44 -6.56
N LYS A 402 -8.50 1.77 -5.31
CA LYS A 402 -7.52 1.88 -4.23
C LYS A 402 -6.90 0.51 -3.93
N GLY A 403 -5.58 0.49 -3.80
CA GLY A 403 -4.85 -0.67 -3.30
C GLY A 403 -4.98 -0.81 -1.79
N GLU A 404 -4.20 -1.72 -1.23
CA GLU A 404 -4.14 -1.99 0.21
C GLU A 404 -2.68 -2.08 0.66
N ALA A 405 -2.36 -1.40 1.76
CA ALA A 405 -1.00 -1.30 2.28
C ALA A 405 -0.98 -1.36 3.80
N VAL A 406 0.10 -1.95 4.33
CA VAL A 406 0.38 -1.96 5.78
C VAL A 406 1.34 -0.81 6.09
N THR A 407 1.08 -0.05 7.15
CA THR A 407 1.96 1.02 7.61
C THR A 407 2.49 0.69 9.01
N LYS A 408 3.80 0.88 9.27
CA LYS A 408 4.43 0.65 10.59
C LYS A 408 5.54 1.67 10.85
N ARG A 409 5.72 2.09 12.11
CA ARG A 409 6.88 2.90 12.51
C ARG A 409 8.16 2.08 12.33
N GLY A 410 9.18 2.71 11.77
CA GLY A 410 10.44 2.03 11.47
C GLY A 410 10.38 1.13 10.23
N ALA A 411 9.45 1.36 9.29
CA ALA A 411 9.36 0.62 8.04
C ALA A 411 10.70 0.54 7.27
N LEU A 412 11.51 1.60 7.33
CA LEU A 412 12.84 1.65 6.72
C LEU A 412 13.90 0.82 7.46
N TRP A 413 13.63 0.39 8.70
CA TRP A 413 14.60 -0.27 9.58
C TRP A 413 14.43 -1.80 9.62
N SER A 414 13.29 -2.33 9.15
CA SER A 414 13.05 -3.78 9.08
C SER A 414 13.80 -4.46 7.93
N SER A 415 13.99 -3.77 6.80
CA SER A 415 14.71 -4.30 5.63
C SER A 415 16.14 -4.76 5.96
N VAL A 416 16.77 -4.15 6.97
CA VAL A 416 18.15 -4.47 7.38
C VAL A 416 18.22 -5.68 8.34
N ARG A 417 17.12 -6.07 8.99
CA ARG A 417 17.16 -7.07 10.07
C ARG A 417 17.02 -8.52 9.62
N SER A 418 16.80 -8.76 8.32
CA SER A 418 16.79 -10.11 7.72
C SER A 418 18.18 -10.65 7.38
N ARG A 419 19.26 -9.88 7.62
CA ARG A 419 20.63 -10.41 7.57
C ARG A 419 20.94 -11.23 8.82
N SER A 420 20.67 -12.53 8.72
CA SER A 420 21.33 -13.66 9.39
C SER A 420 22.01 -13.37 10.74
N ARG A 421 21.33 -13.73 11.84
CA ARG A 421 22.01 -14.02 13.11
C ARG A 421 22.77 -15.35 12.97
N SER A 422 24.07 -15.31 12.73
CA SER A 422 24.93 -16.45 13.06
C SER A 422 25.14 -16.48 14.58
N ALA A 423 24.36 -17.31 15.27
CA ALA A 423 24.60 -17.63 16.67
C ALA A 423 25.90 -18.46 16.77
N SER A 424 26.90 -17.93 17.47
CA SER A 424 28.05 -18.72 17.95
C SER A 424 27.93 -18.89 19.47
N PRO A 425 28.27 -20.05 20.04
CA PRO A 425 27.79 -20.46 21.35
C PRO A 425 28.62 -19.90 22.51
N LEU A 426 27.96 -19.82 23.67
CA LEU A 426 28.47 -19.42 24.98
C LEU A 426 29.70 -20.23 25.42
N ARG A 427 30.72 -19.56 25.96
CA ARG A 427 31.65 -20.13 26.95
C ARG A 427 32.09 -19.11 28.02
N SER A 428 31.52 -19.31 29.21
CA SER A 428 32.10 -19.24 30.57
C SER A 428 33.19 -18.22 30.96
N ARG A 429 32.84 -17.50 32.04
CA ARG A 429 33.66 -16.88 33.11
C ARG A 429 35.10 -17.41 33.30
N SER A 430 36.07 -16.48 33.44
CA SER A 430 37.03 -16.36 34.56
C SER A 430 37.92 -15.12 34.32
N ALA A 431 37.90 -14.16 35.24
CA ALA A 431 38.93 -13.89 36.26
C ALA A 431 40.13 -13.09 35.71
N SER A 432 40.27 -11.87 36.22
CA SER A 432 41.43 -10.97 36.07
C SER A 432 42.75 -11.66 36.45
N PRO A 433 43.90 -11.11 36.02
CA PRO A 433 44.57 -10.15 36.90
C PRO A 433 45.20 -8.95 36.15
N GLY A 434 45.17 -7.80 36.81
CA GLY A 434 45.94 -6.64 36.39
C GLY A 434 47.42 -6.78 36.75
N ARG A 435 48.28 -6.04 36.04
CA ARG A 435 49.36 -5.24 36.63
C ARG A 435 50.05 -4.39 35.55
N ASN A 436 50.32 -3.16 35.97
CA ASN A 436 51.09 -2.11 35.34
C ASN A 436 52.42 -2.61 34.74
N LEU A 437 52.90 -1.95 33.68
CA LEU A 437 54.25 -1.35 33.65
C LEU A 437 54.43 -0.44 32.42
N THR A 438 55.08 0.67 32.69
CA THR A 438 55.45 1.79 31.82
C THR A 438 56.69 1.52 30.95
N SER A 439 56.77 2.25 29.84
CA SER A 439 57.96 2.97 29.32
C SER A 439 58.70 2.48 28.06
N ARG A 440 59.05 3.50 27.26
CA ARG A 440 60.29 3.76 26.49
C ARG A 440 60.58 3.07 25.15
N SER A 441 60.26 3.85 24.11
CA SER A 441 61.17 4.40 23.07
C SER A 441 62.55 3.78 22.76
N ARG A 442 62.80 3.79 21.43
CA ARG A 442 64.07 3.91 20.66
C ARG A 442 64.97 2.68 20.51
N SER A 443 65.23 2.29 19.26
CA SER A 443 66.56 2.26 18.60
C SER A 443 66.45 1.58 17.19
N PRO A 444 67.53 1.39 16.38
CA PRO A 444 67.94 2.34 15.34
C PRO A 444 68.16 1.71 13.93
N SER A 445 68.47 2.57 12.95
CA SER A 445 68.85 2.27 11.55
C SER A 445 70.08 1.35 11.38
N PRO A 446 70.32 0.86 10.14
CA PRO A 446 71.52 1.35 9.43
C PRO A 446 71.32 1.64 7.92
N ARG A 447 72.10 2.61 7.43
CA ARG A 447 72.32 2.96 6.02
C ARG A 447 73.67 2.43 5.53
N ARG A 448 73.73 1.98 4.27
CA ARG A 448 74.86 2.02 3.30
C ARG A 448 74.27 1.52 1.97
N SER A 449 74.62 1.97 0.77
CA SER A 449 75.63 2.87 0.21
C SER A 449 75.28 3.02 -1.29
N GLY A 450 75.58 4.14 -1.93
CA GLY A 450 75.47 4.25 -3.39
C GLY A 450 75.57 5.68 -3.91
N THR A 451 76.79 6.21 -3.97
CA THR A 451 77.22 7.18 -5.00
C THR A 451 77.62 6.39 -6.27
N PRO A 452 77.82 6.97 -7.47
CA PRO A 452 78.20 8.38 -7.73
C PRO A 452 77.63 9.07 -9.01
N ARG A 453 77.96 10.37 -9.12
CA ARG A 453 78.20 11.21 -10.34
C ARG A 453 76.98 11.45 -11.28
N PHE A 454 76.67 12.65 -11.76
CA PHE A 454 77.37 13.93 -11.91
C PHE A 454 76.49 15.10 -11.45
#